data_AF-A0A354FEE6-F1
#
_entry.id   AF-A0A354FEE6-F1
#
_cell.length_a   1.000
_cell.length_b   1.000
_cell.length_c   1.000
_cell.angle_alpha   90.00
_cell.angle_beta   90.00
_cell.angle_gamma   90.00
#
_symmetry.space_group_name_H-M   'P 1'
#
loop_
_entity.id
_entity.type
_entity.pdbx_description
1 polymer ?
#
loop_
_entity_poly.entity_id
_entity_poly.type
_entity_poly.pdbx_seq_one_letter_code
_entity_poly.pdbx_strand_id
1 'polypeptide(L)' 'QECAVGVEQWLFNLGVTEKLLDMGYTENDLDKLVDLAFNTPSLDILLGVAPIKATKEVVRSIFEDSLKPMA' A
#
# COMPACT_ATOMS: atom_id res chain seq x y z
N GLN A 1 8.51 -12.94 1.40
CA GLN A 1 8.09 -11.96 0.37
C GLN A 1 7.82 -12.59 -1.00
N GLU A 2 8.21 -13.84 -1.25
CA GLU A 2 8.04 -14.50 -2.57
C GLU A 2 6.61 -14.44 -3.13
N CYS A 3 5.58 -14.64 -2.30
CA CYS A 3 4.19 -14.55 -2.76
C CYS A 3 3.79 -13.13 -3.20
N ALA A 4 4.24 -12.09 -2.50
CA ALA A 4 3.89 -10.70 -2.82
C ALA A 4 4.49 -10.27 -4.16
N VAL A 5 5.77 -10.62 -4.38
CA VAL A 5 6.47 -10.38 -5.66
C VAL A 5 5.80 -11.16 -6.79
N GLY A 6 5.42 -12.42 -6.57
CA GLY A 6 4.70 -13.22 -7.57
C GLY A 6 3.34 -12.64 -7.96
N VAL A 7 2.58 -12.12 -6.99
CA VAL A 7 1.30 -11.42 -7.25
C VAL A 7 1.53 -10.13 -8.03
N GLU A 8 2.53 -9.34 -7.68
CA GLU A 8 2.88 -8.12 -8.41
C GLU A 8 3.25 -8.43 -9.86
N GLN A 9 4.14 -9.40 -10.09
CA GLN A 9 4.54 -9.81 -11.45
C GLN A 9 3.35 -10.32 -12.26
N TRP A 10 2.42 -11.03 -11.62
CA TRP A 10 1.19 -11.44 -12.28
C TRP A 10 0.31 -10.25 -12.69
N LEU A 11 0.13 -9.25 -11.81
CA LEU A 11 -0.59 -8.01 -12.14
C LEU A 11 0.10 -7.24 -13.27
N PHE A 12 1.44 -7.18 -13.27
CA PHE A 12 2.23 -6.53 -14.31
C PHE A 12 2.06 -7.20 -15.67
N ASN A 13 2.01 -8.55 -15.72
CA ASN A 13 1.75 -9.30 -16.95
C ASN A 13 0.34 -9.06 -17.52
N LEU A 14 -0.60 -8.60 -16.70
CA LEU A 14 -1.95 -8.19 -17.11
C LEU A 14 -2.02 -6.72 -17.53
N GLY A 15 -0.91 -5.99 -17.49
CA GLY A 15 -0.81 -4.57 -17.84
C GLY A 15 -1.05 -3.60 -16.68
N VAL A 16 -1.23 -4.08 -15.45
CA VAL A 16 -1.35 -3.23 -14.25
C VAL A 16 0.05 -3.00 -13.68
N THR A 17 0.80 -2.11 -14.33
CA THR A 17 2.22 -1.87 -14.01
C THR A 17 2.47 -0.60 -13.19
N GLU A 18 1.44 0.23 -12.99
CA GLU A 18 1.55 1.52 -12.30
C GLU A 18 1.80 1.34 -10.80
N LYS A 19 2.68 2.19 -10.28
CA LYS A 19 2.97 2.35 -8.86
C LYS A 19 2.62 3.75 -8.41
N LEU A 20 2.67 4.00 -7.10
CA LEU A 20 2.27 5.28 -6.54
C LEU A 20 3.10 6.45 -7.11
N LEU A 21 4.40 6.24 -7.38
CA LEU A 21 5.24 7.25 -8.05
C LEU A 21 4.75 7.58 -9.47
N ASP A 22 4.30 6.59 -10.24
CA ASP A 22 3.79 6.81 -11.60
C ASP A 22 2.50 7.66 -11.59
N MET A 23 1.76 7.59 -10.48
CA MET A 23 0.54 8.37 -10.23
C MET A 23 0.82 9.77 -9.63
N GLY A 24 2.09 10.10 -9.36
CA GLY A 24 2.50 11.40 -8.81
C GLY A 24 2.54 11.50 -7.28
N TYR A 25 2.38 10.40 -6.55
CA TYR A 25 2.60 10.38 -5.10
C TYR A 25 4.09 10.30 -4.78
N THR A 26 4.49 10.86 -3.64
CA THR A 26 5.87 10.89 -3.17
C THR A 26 5.98 10.42 -1.73
N GLU A 27 7.20 10.25 -1.23
CA GLU A 27 7.47 9.94 0.19
C GLU A 27 6.85 10.96 1.15
N ASN A 28 6.69 12.21 0.72
CA ASN A 28 6.08 13.29 1.51
C ASN A 28 4.57 13.12 1.68
N ASP A 29 3.92 12.32 0.83
CA ASP A 29 2.47 12.08 0.89
C ASP A 29 2.11 10.92 1.83
N LEU A 30 3.09 10.09 2.20
CA LEU A 30 2.85 8.85 2.94
C LEU A 30 2.19 9.08 4.30
N ASP A 31 2.63 10.09 5.06
CA ASP A 31 2.01 10.37 6.36
C ASP A 31 0.54 10.76 6.23
N LYS A 32 0.21 11.50 5.18
CA LYS A 32 -1.18 11.87 4.88
C LYS A 32 -2.00 10.66 4.43
N LEU A 33 -1.44 9.77 3.61
CA LEU A 33 -2.11 8.54 3.18
C LEU A 33 -2.39 7.60 4.36
N VAL A 34 -1.41 7.43 5.25
CA VAL A 34 -1.58 6.69 6.51
C VAL A 34 -2.67 7.32 7.36
N ASP A 35 -2.63 8.65 7.55
CA ASP A 35 -3.65 9.33 8.35
C ASP A 35 -5.06 9.14 7.78
N LEU A 36 -5.23 9.24 6.46
CA LEU A 36 -6.50 9.00 5.79
C LEU A 36 -6.99 7.56 5.96
N ALA A 37 -6.11 6.57 5.97
CA ALA A 37 -6.48 5.17 6.17
C ALA A 37 -7.13 4.91 7.53
N PHE A 38 -6.70 5.64 8.58
CA PHE A 38 -7.24 5.52 9.95
C PHE A 38 -8.41 6.48 10.22
N ASN A 39 -8.44 7.65 9.59
CA ASN A 39 -9.39 8.70 9.96
C ASN A 39 -10.55 8.89 8.96
N THR A 40 -10.49 8.24 7.79
CA THR A 40 -11.62 8.27 6.85
C THR A 40 -12.70 7.28 7.30
N PRO A 41 -13.96 7.73 7.47
CA PRO A 41 -15.05 6.85 7.85
C PRO A 41 -15.12 5.61 6.95
N SER A 42 -15.34 4.45 7.55
CA SER A 42 -15.37 3.11 6.92
C SER A 42 -14.00 2.47 6.64
N LEU A 43 -12.91 3.23 6.45
CA LEU A 43 -11.60 2.63 6.19
C LEU A 43 -10.98 2.00 7.44
N ASP A 44 -11.15 2.62 8.60
CA ASP A 44 -10.69 2.07 9.89
C ASP A 44 -11.30 0.69 10.20
N ILE A 45 -12.57 0.49 9.82
CA ILE A 45 -13.24 -0.81 9.99
C ILE A 45 -12.55 -1.89 9.16
N LEU A 46 -12.10 -1.56 7.94
CA LEU A 46 -11.40 -2.51 7.07
C LEU A 46 -10.04 -2.90 7.66
N LEU A 47 -9.32 -1.94 8.28
CA LEU A 47 -8.09 -2.23 9.01
C LEU A 47 -8.33 -3.20 10.18
N GLY A 48 -9.51 -3.13 10.81
CA GLY A 48 -9.93 -4.04 11.87
C GLY A 48 -10.20 -5.49 11.44
N VAL A 49 -10.35 -5.76 10.14
CA VAL A 49 -10.56 -7.11 9.59
C VAL A 49 -9.22 -7.81 9.27
N ALA A 50 -8.11 -7.07 9.29
CA ALA A 50 -6.80 -7.64 9.00
C ALA A 50 -6.44 -8.76 10.00
N PRO A 51 -5.76 -9.84 9.56
CA PRO A 51 -5.37 -10.96 10.42
C PRO A 51 -4.25 -10.58 11.41
N ILE A 52 -3.68 -9.37 11.27
CA ILE A 52 -2.68 -8.79 12.15
C ILE A 52 -3.13 -7.39 12.57
N LYS A 53 -2.54 -6.88 13.67
CA LYS A 53 -2.78 -5.51 14.10
C LYS A 53 -2.28 -4.52 13.05
N ALA A 54 -3.18 -3.72 12.48
CA ALA A 54 -2.84 -2.62 11.58
C ALA A 54 -2.34 -1.40 12.38
N THR A 55 -1.04 -1.30 12.63
CA THR A 55 -0.44 -0.09 13.22
C THR A 55 -0.11 0.93 12.14
N LYS A 56 0.08 2.21 12.52
CA LYS A 56 0.47 3.26 11.56
C LYS A 56 1.78 2.91 10.83
N GLU A 57 2.71 2.27 11.53
CA GLU A 57 4.00 1.83 10.98
C GLU A 57 3.83 0.72 9.94
N VAL A 58 2.97 -0.26 10.21
CA VAL A 58 2.64 -1.35 9.25
C VAL A 58 1.94 -0.79 8.01
N VAL A 59 0.98 0.12 8.18
CA VAL A 59 0.29 0.75 7.04
C VAL A 59 1.25 1.63 6.24
N ARG A 60 2.15 2.35 6.92
CA ARG A 60 3.17 3.16 6.27
C ARG A 60 4.11 2.31 5.41
N SER A 61 4.59 1.18 5.93
CA SER A 61 5.48 0.30 5.16
C SER A 61 4.80 -0.26 3.91
N ILE A 62 3.48 -0.52 3.95
CA ILE A 62 2.72 -0.94 2.75
C ILE A 62 2.75 0.16 1.68
N PHE A 63 2.53 1.43 2.06
CA PHE A 63 2.60 2.53 1.09
C PHE A 63 4.03 2.78 0.60
N GLU A 64 5.05 2.64 1.46
CA GLU A 64 6.47 2.73 1.07
C GLU A 64 6.83 1.66 0.04
N ASP A 65 6.48 0.40 0.31
CA ASP A 65 6.69 -0.73 -0.60
C ASP A 65 5.92 -0.55 -1.93
N SER A 66 4.83 0.22 -1.92
CA SER A 66 4.00 0.49 -3.10
C SER A 66 4.47 1.66 -3.95
N LEU A 67 5.48 2.43 -3.50
CA LEU A 67 6.04 3.54 -4.29
C LEU A 67 6.71 3.06 -5.58
N LYS A 68 7.32 1.87 -5.55
CA LYS A 68 8.09 1.29 -6.66
C LYS A 68 7.75 -0.20 -6.81
N PRO A 69 8.12 -0.84 -7.94
CA PRO A 69 8.09 -2.29 -8.06
C PRO A 69 8.87 -2.97 -6.93
N MET A 70 8.37 -4.10 -6.43
CA MET A 70 9.02 -4.88 -5.36
C MET A 70 10.24 -5.67 -5.87
N ALA A 71 10.59 -5.56 -7.15
CA ALA A 71 11.78 -6.10 -7.81
C ALA A 71 12.29 -5.18 -8.93
#